data_AF-A0AAF0TZW9-F1
#
_entry.id   AF-A0AAF0TZW9-F1
#
_cell.length_a   1.000
_cell.length_b   1.000
_cell.length_c   1.000
_cell.angle_alpha   90.00
_cell.angle_beta   90.00
_cell.angle_gamma   90.00
#
_symmetry.space_group_name_H-M   'P 1'
#
loop_
_entity.id
_entity.type
_entity.pdbx_description
1 polymer ?
#
loop_
_entity_poly.entity_id
_entity_poly.type
_entity_poly.pdbx_seq_one_letter_code
_entity_poly.pdbx_strand_id
1 'polypeptide(L)'
;MPLGAKSKSLSIWNSVVEKCERKLVNWKSQYLSSGGRVTLINSVLDAMPTYMMSLFPMPGKIIQRLDTIRRIFLWQGNGEGVKKFHLVKWDAVISNKKEGGLGIKNLKAHNKSLLLKWLWRLATDDQSLWKDTIFARYGKEGSWTTKDVNTPYGVGLWRTIRNQ
;
A
#
# COMPACT_ATOMS: atom_id res chain seq x y z
N MET A 1 14.36 -3.64 -9.47
CA MET A 1 13.21 -4.44 -8.99
C MET A 1 13.73 -5.57 -8.12
N PRO A 2 13.14 -5.89 -6.95
CA PRO A 2 13.66 -6.94 -6.09
C PRO A 2 13.38 -8.32 -6.69
N LEU A 3 14.42 -9.00 -7.17
CA LEU A 3 14.34 -10.36 -7.68
C LEU A 3 14.65 -11.33 -6.53
N GLY A 4 13.75 -12.28 -6.25
CA GLY A 4 13.99 -13.36 -5.28
C GLY A 4 13.59 -13.08 -3.82
N ALA A 5 13.16 -11.87 -3.47
CA ALA A 5 12.60 -11.62 -2.14
C ALA A 5 11.30 -12.43 -1.91
N LYS A 6 11.06 -12.88 -0.67
CA LYS A 6 9.77 -13.44 -0.22
C LYS A 6 8.71 -12.33 -0.21
N SER A 7 8.26 -11.90 -1.39
CA SER A 7 7.46 -10.69 -1.61
C SER A 7 6.10 -10.67 -0.89
N LYS A 8 5.61 -11.85 -0.50
CA LYS A 8 4.36 -12.01 0.27
C LYS A 8 4.58 -12.14 1.79
N SER A 9 5.81 -12.05 2.27
CA SER A 9 6.11 -12.18 3.69
C SER A 9 5.50 -11.03 4.49
N LEU A 10 4.75 -11.35 5.53
CA LEU A 10 4.19 -10.37 6.46
C LEU A 10 5.30 -9.62 7.22
N SER A 11 6.43 -10.29 7.49
CA SER A 11 7.54 -9.73 8.28
C SER A 11 8.15 -8.48 7.67
N ILE A 12 8.14 -8.35 6.34
CA ILE A 12 8.66 -7.17 5.63
C ILE A 12 7.87 -5.90 6.04
N TRP A 13 6.60 -6.07 6.39
CA TRP A 13 5.70 -4.96 6.71
C TRP A 13 5.68 -4.60 8.19
N ASN A 14 6.20 -5.46 9.08
CA ASN A 14 6.18 -5.22 10.53
C ASN A 14 6.85 -3.90 10.90
N SER A 15 8.02 -3.60 10.33
CA SER A 15 8.73 -2.35 10.58
C SER A 15 7.90 -1.10 10.20
N VAL A 16 7.13 -1.19 9.10
CA VAL A 16 6.25 -0.09 8.66
C VAL A 16 5.09 0.08 9.63
N VAL A 17 4.46 -1.03 10.02
CA VAL A 17 3.34 -1.03 10.96
C VAL A 17 3.76 -0.47 12.32
N GLU A 18 4.89 -0.92 12.86
CA GLU A 18 5.44 -0.40 14.12
C GLU A 18 5.78 1.09 14.03
N LYS A 19 6.30 1.57 12.89
CA LYS A 19 6.53 3.01 12.66
C LYS A 19 5.21 3.79 12.70
N CYS A 20 4.15 3.25 12.09
CA CYS A 20 2.81 3.85 12.15
C CYS A 20 2.28 3.90 13.60
N GLU A 21 2.38 2.79 14.34
CA GLU A 21 1.95 2.70 15.74
C GLU A 21 2.72 3.70 16.63
N ARG A 22 4.04 3.80 16.47
CA ARG A 22 4.85 4.78 17.21
C ARG A 22 4.47 6.24 16.91
N LYS A 23 4.08 6.57 15.68
CA LYS A 23 3.61 7.93 15.35
C LYS A 23 2.31 8.26 16.08
N LEU A 24 1.40 7.30 16.21
CA LEU A 24 0.14 7.50 16.93
C LEU A 24 0.34 7.82 18.41
N VAL A 25 1.24 7.11 19.08
CA VAL A 25 1.54 7.37 20.50
C VAL A 25 2.01 8.81 20.72
N ASN A 26 2.83 9.34 19.81
CA ASN A 26 3.36 10.70 19.91
C ASN A 26 2.34 11.79 19.54
N TRP A 27 1.32 11.45 18.75
CA TRP A 27 0.30 12.43 18.38
C TRP A 27 -0.74 12.54 19.48
N LYS A 28 -0.75 13.68 20.17
CA LYS A 28 -1.78 14.01 21.16
C LYS A 28 -3.13 14.29 20.46
N SER A 29 -3.78 13.22 20.00
CA SER A 29 -5.00 13.30 19.19
C SER A 29 -6.15 14.04 19.88
N GLN A 30 -6.12 14.15 21.22
CA GLN A 30 -7.05 14.97 22.00
C GLN A 30 -7.04 16.46 21.64
N TYR A 31 -5.92 17.00 21.15
CA TYR A 31 -5.79 18.40 20.75
C TYR A 31 -5.97 18.62 19.25
N LEU A 32 -6.27 17.56 18.49
CA LEU A 32 -6.42 17.62 17.04
C LEU A 32 -7.89 17.57 16.65
N SER A 33 -8.30 18.52 15.81
CA SER A 33 -9.60 18.48 15.13
C SER A 33 -9.70 17.26 14.20
N SER A 34 -10.92 16.84 13.88
CA SER A 34 -11.16 15.74 12.94
C SER A 34 -10.47 15.99 11.58
N GLY A 35 -10.50 17.24 11.09
CA GLY A 35 -9.79 17.64 9.88
C GLY A 35 -8.26 17.52 10.01
N GLY A 36 -7.69 17.94 11.14
CA GLY A 36 -6.25 17.79 11.41
C GLY A 36 -5.81 16.32 11.44
N ARG A 37 -6.63 15.43 12.01
CA ARG A 37 -6.38 13.98 12.00
C ARG A 37 -6.37 13.41 10.59
N VAL A 38 -7.35 13.77 9.75
CA VAL A 38 -7.38 13.35 8.33
C VAL A 38 -6.13 13.83 7.59
N THR A 39 -5.71 15.08 7.81
CA THR A 39 -4.49 15.63 7.22
C THR A 39 -3.26 14.82 7.62
N LEU A 40 -3.10 14.46 8.90
CA LEU A 40 -1.96 13.66 9.36
C LEU A 40 -1.98 12.21 8.84
N ILE A 41 -3.18 11.62 8.69
CA ILE A 41 -3.32 10.31 8.04
C ILE A 41 -2.76 10.39 6.61
N ASN A 42 -3.20 11.38 5.85
CA ASN A 42 -2.85 11.52 4.44
C ASN A 42 -1.39 11.93 4.20
N SER A 43 -0.83 12.79 5.05
CA SER A 43 0.53 13.31 4.87
C SER A 43 1.59 12.40 5.48
N VAL A 44 1.29 11.68 6.56
CA VAL A 44 2.27 10.88 7.29
C VAL A 44 1.96 9.38 7.24
N LEU A 45 0.77 8.94 7.67
CA LEU A 45 0.44 7.50 7.73
C LEU A 45 0.35 6.84 6.34
N ASP A 46 -0.08 7.58 5.33
CA ASP A 46 -0.10 7.12 3.93
C ASP A 46 1.28 7.16 3.27
N ALA A 47 2.13 8.11 3.65
CA ALA A 47 3.46 8.25 3.07
C ALA A 47 4.42 7.14 3.56
N MET A 48 4.35 6.74 4.83
CA MET A 48 5.24 5.72 5.41
C MET A 48 5.28 4.38 4.65
N PRO A 49 4.14 3.75 4.30
CA PRO A 49 4.16 2.51 3.53
C PRO A 49 4.49 2.70 2.04
N THR A 50 4.50 3.93 1.52
CA THR A 50 4.56 4.21 0.06
C THR A 50 5.77 3.58 -0.61
N TYR A 51 6.95 3.69 0.02
CA TYR A 51 8.17 3.08 -0.53
C TYR A 51 8.01 1.55 -0.68
N MET A 52 7.60 0.86 0.39
CA MET A 52 7.37 -0.59 0.39
C MET A 52 6.25 -1.01 -0.57
N MET A 53 5.15 -0.26 -0.63
CA MET A 53 4.04 -0.49 -1.58
C MET A 53 4.50 -0.39 -3.03
N SER A 54 5.51 0.43 -3.29
CA SER A 54 6.04 0.59 -4.63
C SER A 54 6.96 -0.56 -5.08
N LEU A 55 7.35 -1.42 -4.15
CA LEU A 55 8.24 -2.57 -4.37
C LEU A 55 7.53 -3.91 -4.24
N PHE A 56 6.55 -4.02 -3.34
CA PHE A 56 5.92 -5.29 -2.97
C PHE A 56 4.38 -5.18 -2.92
N PRO A 57 3.66 -6.26 -3.27
CA PRO A 57 2.22 -6.35 -3.05
C PRO A 57 1.95 -6.41 -1.55
N MET A 58 1.09 -5.52 -1.08
CA MET A 58 0.70 -5.45 0.32
C MET A 58 -0.29 -6.57 0.62
N PRO A 59 0.01 -7.48 1.57
CA PRO A 59 -0.93 -8.52 1.96
C PRO A 59 -2.19 -7.93 2.58
N GLY A 60 -3.35 -8.54 2.33
CA GLY A 60 -4.64 -8.06 2.86
C GLY A 60 -4.66 -7.90 4.39
N LYS A 61 -3.97 -8.77 5.13
CA LYS A 61 -3.82 -8.66 6.60
C LYS A 61 -3.11 -7.38 7.03
N ILE A 62 -2.11 -6.92 6.27
CA ILE A 62 -1.37 -5.68 6.55
C ILE A 62 -2.24 -4.46 6.24
N ILE A 63 -2.98 -4.50 5.13
CA ILE A 63 -3.96 -3.45 4.78
C ILE A 63 -4.96 -3.28 5.93
N GLN A 64 -5.57 -4.39 6.38
CA GLN A 64 -6.52 -4.37 7.49
C GLN A 64 -5.91 -3.83 8.78
N ARG A 65 -4.67 -4.20 9.12
CA ARG A 65 -3.99 -3.69 10.31
C ARG A 65 -3.73 -2.18 10.22
N LEU A 66 -3.23 -1.70 9.08
CA LEU A 66 -3.01 -0.27 8.86
C LEU A 66 -4.33 0.53 8.85
N ASP A 67 -5.39 -0.02 8.27
CA ASP A 67 -6.73 0.57 8.30
C ASP A 67 -7.30 0.64 9.71
N THR A 68 -7.06 -0.37 10.55
CA THR A 68 -7.44 -0.33 11.97
C THR A 68 -6.71 0.78 12.72
N ILE A 69 -5.39 0.91 12.52
CA ILE A 69 -4.57 2.00 13.08
C ILE A 69 -5.13 3.38 12.69
N ARG A 70 -5.45 3.58 11.41
CA ARG A 70 -6.02 4.85 10.89
C ARG A 70 -7.41 5.12 11.45
N ARG A 71 -8.26 4.09 11.53
CA ARG A 71 -9.61 4.17 12.10
C ARG A 71 -9.60 4.59 13.56
N ILE A 72 -8.75 3.95 14.36
CA ILE A 72 -8.60 4.26 15.79
C ILE A 72 -8.16 5.72 15.95
N PHE A 73 -7.15 6.14 15.18
CA PHE A 73 -6.66 7.52 15.24
C PHE A 73 -7.71 8.55 14.83
N LEU A 74 -8.48 8.28 13.76
CA LEU A 74 -9.52 9.18 13.28
C LEU A 74 -10.63 9.34 14.32
N TRP A 75 -11.21 8.23 14.79
CA TRP A 75 -12.43 8.22 15.58
C TRP A 75 -12.19 8.32 17.09
N GLN A 76 -11.28 7.53 17.65
CA GLN A 76 -11.08 7.45 19.11
C GLN A 76 -10.14 8.56 19.60
N GLY A 77 -9.03 8.79 18.90
CA GLY A 77 -7.95 9.62 19.42
C GLY A 77 -7.34 9.08 20.73
N ASN A 78 -6.53 9.88 21.44
CA ASN A 78 -5.81 9.45 22.64
C ASN A 78 -6.64 9.63 23.94
N GLY A 79 -7.96 9.77 23.83
CA GLY A 79 -8.81 9.90 25.01
C GLY A 79 -8.98 8.54 25.67
N GLU A 80 -8.23 8.28 26.74
CA GLU A 80 -8.46 7.13 27.62
C GLU A 80 -9.94 7.13 28.07
N GLY A 81 -10.62 5.99 27.89
CA GLY A 81 -11.92 5.73 28.52
C GLY A 81 -13.19 5.99 27.70
N VAL A 82 -13.15 6.71 26.56
CA VAL A 82 -14.36 6.94 25.73
C VAL A 82 -14.27 6.20 24.41
N LYS A 83 -14.89 5.01 24.32
CA LYS A 83 -15.14 4.34 23.04
C LYS A 83 -16.03 5.22 22.17
N LYS A 84 -15.42 5.99 21.27
CA LYS A 84 -16.16 6.73 20.25
C LYS A 84 -16.64 5.76 19.17
N PHE A 85 -17.92 5.85 18.82
CA PHE A 85 -18.53 5.04 17.76
C PHE A 85 -17.90 5.34 16.40
N HIS A 86 -17.73 4.30 15.59
CA HIS A 86 -17.38 4.45 14.17
C HIS A 86 -18.62 4.90 13.42
N LEU A 87 -18.79 6.21 13.28
CA LEU A 87 -20.01 6.82 12.73
C LEU A 87 -20.26 6.44 11.26
N VAL A 88 -19.20 6.12 10.51
CA VAL A 88 -19.26 5.87 9.07
C VAL A 88 -18.48 4.61 8.72
N LYS A 89 -19.02 3.81 7.79
CA LYS A 89 -18.33 2.64 7.22
C LYS A 89 -16.97 3.06 6.66
N TRP A 90 -15.92 2.27 6.93
CA TRP A 90 -14.56 2.63 6.51
C TRP A 90 -14.42 2.80 5.00
N ASP A 91 -15.10 1.96 4.22
CA ASP A 91 -15.07 2.03 2.75
C ASP A 91 -15.61 3.38 2.22
N ALA A 92 -16.63 3.95 2.89
CA ALA A 92 -17.12 5.29 2.56
C ALA A 92 -16.13 6.39 2.98
N VAL A 93 -15.43 6.22 4.10
CA VAL A 93 -14.41 7.17 4.56
C VAL A 93 -13.22 7.27 3.58
N ILE A 94 -12.77 6.12 3.04
CA ILE A 94 -11.65 6.06 2.09
C ILE A 94 -12.06 6.34 0.63
N SER A 95 -13.34 6.64 0.38
CA SER A 95 -13.81 7.05 -0.94
C SER A 95 -13.33 8.46 -1.29
N ASN A 96 -13.39 8.82 -2.58
CA ASN A 96 -12.93 10.13 -3.02
C ASN A 96 -13.80 11.24 -2.42
N LYS A 97 -13.22 12.44 -2.21
CA LYS A 97 -14.00 13.61 -1.72
C LYS A 97 -15.15 13.97 -2.66
N LYS A 98 -14.95 13.80 -3.97
CA LYS A 98 -16.01 14.00 -4.99
C LYS A 98 -17.17 13.01 -4.84
N GLU A 99 -16.93 11.86 -4.22
CA GLU A 99 -17.92 10.79 -3.98
C GLU A 99 -18.46 10.83 -2.55
N GLY A 100 -18.18 11.91 -1.79
CA GLY A 100 -18.63 12.08 -0.41
C GLY A 100 -17.73 11.45 0.66
N GLY A 101 -16.56 10.93 0.30
CA GLY A 101 -15.58 10.42 1.26
C GLY A 101 -14.70 11.51 1.89
N LEU A 102 -13.85 11.13 2.85
CA LEU A 102 -12.95 12.07 3.53
C LEU A 102 -11.64 12.34 2.75
N GLY A 103 -11.43 11.64 1.63
CA GLY A 103 -10.19 11.72 0.86
C GLY A 103 -9.01 11.03 1.53
N ILE A 104 -9.27 10.02 2.37
CA ILE A 104 -8.25 9.10 2.86
C ILE A 104 -7.94 8.07 1.77
N LYS A 105 -6.67 7.77 1.52
CA LYS A 105 -6.32 6.86 0.43
C LYS A 105 -6.76 5.43 0.71
N ASN A 106 -7.39 4.81 -0.29
CA ASN A 106 -7.57 3.36 -0.33
C ASN A 106 -6.21 2.67 -0.56
N LEU A 107 -5.66 2.03 0.47
CA LEU A 107 -4.35 1.37 0.42
C LEU A 107 -4.25 0.27 -0.63
N LYS A 108 -5.33 -0.50 -0.83
CA LYS A 108 -5.36 -1.57 -1.83
C LYS A 108 -5.22 -1.00 -3.23
N ALA A 109 -6.02 0.03 -3.54
CA ALA A 109 -5.96 0.71 -4.84
C ALA A 109 -4.61 1.41 -5.04
N HIS A 110 -4.07 2.05 -3.99
CA HIS A 110 -2.80 2.75 -4.05
C HIS A 110 -1.60 1.80 -4.25
N ASN A 111 -1.58 0.65 -3.58
CA ASN A 111 -0.56 -0.37 -3.82
C ASN A 111 -0.63 -0.92 -5.24
N LYS A 112 -1.84 -1.21 -5.74
CA LYS A 112 -2.05 -1.67 -7.12
C LYS A 112 -1.50 -0.66 -8.12
N SER A 113 -1.86 0.62 -8.00
CA SER A 113 -1.38 1.65 -8.93
C SER A 113 0.14 1.83 -8.88
N LEU A 114 0.73 1.78 -7.68
CA LEU A 114 2.19 1.85 -7.51
C LEU A 114 2.92 0.63 -8.09
N LEU A 115 2.29 -0.54 -8.17
CA LEU A 115 2.87 -1.72 -8.81
C LEU A 115 2.72 -1.67 -10.34
N LEU A 116 1.60 -1.15 -10.85
CA LEU A 116 1.38 -0.97 -12.28
C LEU A 116 2.43 -0.06 -12.94
N LYS A 117 3.08 0.82 -12.17
CA LYS A 117 4.23 1.61 -12.65
C LYS A 117 5.33 0.74 -13.27
N TRP A 118 5.50 -0.51 -12.81
CA TRP A 118 6.52 -1.42 -13.32
C TRP A 118 6.15 -1.97 -14.70
N LEU A 119 4.87 -2.22 -14.95
CA LEU A 119 4.38 -2.58 -16.30
C LEU A 119 4.53 -1.40 -17.25
N TRP A 120 4.18 -0.19 -16.79
CA TRP A 120 4.38 1.03 -17.57
C TRP A 120 5.85 1.24 -17.94
N ARG A 121 6.76 1.08 -16.97
CA ARG A 121 8.21 1.17 -17.22
C ARG A 121 8.70 0.09 -18.18
N LEU A 122 8.16 -1.13 -18.10
CA LEU A 122 8.51 -2.19 -19.07
C LEU A 122 8.15 -1.77 -20.51
N ALA A 123 6.99 -1.12 -20.66
CA ALA A 123 6.47 -0.66 -21.95
C ALA A 123 7.24 0.53 -22.54
N THR A 124 7.73 1.44 -21.70
CA THR A 124 8.32 2.73 -22.14
C THR A 124 9.84 2.79 -22.11
N ASP A 125 10.50 2.00 -21.25
CA ASP A 125 11.95 2.06 -21.08
C ASP A 125 12.64 1.11 -22.08
N ASP A 126 13.29 1.64 -23.10
CA ASP A 126 13.84 0.83 -24.21
C ASP A 126 15.24 0.24 -23.92
N GLN A 127 15.97 0.72 -22.91
CA GLN A 127 17.38 0.32 -22.68
C GLN A 127 17.70 0.02 -21.20
N SER A 128 16.83 -0.72 -20.52
CA SER A 128 17.01 -1.03 -19.09
C SER A 128 17.46 -2.47 -18.86
N LEU A 129 18.61 -2.68 -18.21
CA LEU A 129 19.14 -4.01 -17.85
C LEU A 129 18.13 -4.88 -17.07
N TRP A 130 17.28 -4.27 -16.24
CA TRP A 130 16.27 -5.02 -15.50
C TRP A 130 15.18 -5.57 -16.43
N LYS A 131 14.83 -4.86 -17.51
CA LYS A 131 13.85 -5.30 -18.52
C LYS A 131 14.40 -6.49 -19.29
N ASP A 132 15.68 -6.45 -19.68
CA ASP A 132 16.35 -7.58 -20.32
C ASP A 132 16.38 -8.81 -19.42
N THR A 133 16.70 -8.62 -18.13
CA THR A 133 16.67 -9.71 -17.14
C THR A 133 15.28 -10.31 -16.99
N ILE A 134 14.22 -9.47 -16.99
CA ILE A 134 12.84 -9.91 -16.90
C ILE A 134 12.41 -10.68 -18.16
N PHE A 135 12.76 -10.20 -19.36
CA PHE A 135 12.45 -10.90 -20.61
C PHE A 135 13.25 -12.18 -20.79
N ALA A 136 14.51 -12.21 -20.40
CA ALA A 136 15.32 -13.43 -20.40
C ALA A 136 14.73 -14.50 -19.48
N ARG A 137 14.20 -14.09 -18.33
CA ARG A 137 13.63 -15.01 -17.33
C ARG A 137 12.21 -15.49 -17.65
N TYR A 138 11.34 -14.59 -18.14
CA TYR A 138 9.91 -14.85 -18.29
C TYR A 138 9.43 -14.90 -19.74
N GLY A 139 10.28 -14.56 -20.71
CA GLY A 139 9.92 -14.47 -22.12
C GLY A 139 9.15 -13.21 -22.47
N LYS A 140 9.36 -12.70 -23.68
CA LYS A 140 8.61 -11.57 -24.25
C LYS A 140 7.34 -12.09 -24.94
N GLU A 141 6.20 -11.47 -24.64
CA GLU A 141 4.91 -11.76 -25.28
C GLU A 141 4.39 -10.55 -26.09
N GLY A 142 4.74 -9.34 -25.66
CA GLY A 142 4.48 -8.10 -26.41
C GLY A 142 5.41 -6.98 -25.99
N SER A 143 5.07 -5.74 -26.36
CA SER A 143 5.85 -4.56 -25.94
C SER A 143 5.69 -4.25 -24.46
N TRP A 144 4.55 -4.60 -23.85
CA TRP A 144 4.16 -4.14 -22.50
C TRP A 144 4.03 -5.29 -21.49
N THR A 145 4.18 -6.55 -21.92
CA THR A 145 3.94 -7.75 -21.11
C THR A 145 4.94 -8.87 -21.41
N THR A 146 5.22 -9.67 -20.38
CA THR A 146 5.94 -10.95 -20.51
C THR A 146 4.96 -12.10 -20.70
N LYS A 147 5.45 -13.26 -21.13
CA LYS A 147 4.64 -14.49 -21.22
C LYS A 147 4.06 -14.88 -19.85
N ASP A 148 3.03 -15.71 -19.89
CA ASP A 148 2.44 -16.32 -18.69
C ASP A 148 3.48 -17.08 -17.88
N VAL A 149 3.52 -16.77 -16.59
CA VAL A 149 4.53 -17.28 -15.67
C VAL A 149 3.94 -18.40 -14.82
N ASN A 150 3.99 -19.62 -15.35
CA ASN A 150 3.38 -20.81 -14.74
C ASN A 150 4.33 -21.64 -13.86
N THR A 151 5.57 -21.20 -13.65
CA THR A 151 6.53 -22.00 -12.87
C THR A 151 6.29 -21.90 -11.35
N PRO A 152 6.56 -22.98 -10.59
CA PRO A 152 6.29 -23.01 -9.15
C PRO A 152 7.26 -22.14 -8.31
N TYR A 153 8.47 -21.86 -8.79
CA TYR A 153 9.54 -21.20 -8.02
C TYR A 153 9.99 -19.86 -8.61
N GLY A 154 10.30 -18.88 -7.75
CA GLY A 154 10.98 -17.64 -8.16
C GLY A 154 10.13 -16.63 -8.96
N VAL A 155 8.81 -16.82 -9.01
CA VAL A 155 7.87 -16.05 -9.84
C VAL A 155 7.00 -15.07 -9.05
N GLY A 156 7.03 -15.14 -7.73
CA GLY A 156 5.97 -14.62 -6.87
C GLY A 156 5.65 -13.13 -7.06
N LEU A 157 6.69 -12.28 -7.15
CA LEU A 157 6.49 -10.83 -7.30
C LEU A 157 6.05 -10.44 -8.71
N TRP A 158 6.83 -10.80 -9.74
CA TRP A 158 6.55 -10.41 -11.12
C TRP A 158 5.20 -10.95 -11.60
N ARG A 159 4.87 -12.21 -11.29
CA ARG A 159 3.55 -12.78 -11.55
C ARG A 159 2.43 -11.97 -10.90
N THR A 160 2.63 -11.48 -9.68
CA THR A 160 1.63 -10.65 -8.99
C THR A 160 1.50 -9.27 -9.64
N ILE A 161 2.57 -8.70 -10.18
CA ILE A 161 2.54 -7.42 -10.90
C ILE A 161 1.88 -7.57 -12.27
N ARG A 162 2.22 -8.64 -13.02
CA ARG A 162 1.63 -8.97 -14.33
C ARG A 162 0.12 -9.21 -14.23
N ASN A 163 -0.32 -9.93 -13.21
CA ASN A 163 -1.72 -10.35 -13.07
C ASN A 163 -2.57 -9.34 -12.26
N GLN A 164 -2.18 -8.05 -12.21
CA GLN A 164 -2.93 -7.01 -11.51
C GLN A 164 -4.24 -6.68 -12.20
#